data_AF-A0A7W6KB19-F1
#
_entry.id   AF-A0A7W6KB19-F1
#
_cell.length_a   1.000
_cell.length_b   1.000
_cell.length_c   1.000
_cell.angle_alpha   90.00
_cell.angle_beta   90.00
_cell.angle_gamma   90.00
#
_symmetry.space_group_name_H-M   'P 1'
#
loop_
_entity.id
_entity.type
_entity.pdbx_description
1 polymer ?
#
loop_
_entity_poly.entity_id
_entity_poly.type
_entity_poly.pdbx_seq_one_letter_code
_entity_poly.pdbx_strand_id
1 'polypeptide(L)'
;MKKIYYAVAALVIFMTACKKETSVKIEQSQNTPGKVITYHLKNGGQVTAQINDRGEYVVGGDVILSKDQIAYLEYNKVGDGKATTPRSTFTAEFQKLWPDGIVYYTISYTLNSSNIGLAINEWESNTPIRFVQRTNQPNYVDFTGSPSQGSGSSQLGMIGGRQEIKLEDNASFTTVVHEIGHAVGLMHEQTRADRDQYITVNYGNINSFWTSQYDTYSVQGESGSEIGTFDFNSVMLYRSNNAAARIGGNTAPQMTKKDGFTTWGDNYYLSQGDIDGVNYLYKPIYVKLVSVYNEEGSYYNSSITNEDARFEYFISLEFFSDAGFNTPIYLVNPVKIKYVNNFGSLQGNGGYPGELVVPAGNHSVYLGTALTEYSSEYGNYSYYNSNSFALSEGVGYKY
;
A
#
# COMPACT_ATOMS: atom_id res chain seq x y z
N MET A 1 31.19 -10.91 -41.42
CA MET A 1 31.39 -11.80 -40.25
C MET A 1 32.76 -11.57 -39.65
N LYS A 2 32.83 -11.01 -38.44
CA LYS A 2 33.80 -11.30 -37.36
C LYS A 2 33.47 -10.34 -36.21
N LYS A 3 32.75 -10.86 -35.21
CA LYS A 3 32.45 -10.16 -33.95
C LYS A 3 33.69 -10.29 -33.05
N ILE A 4 34.24 -9.17 -32.60
CA ILE A 4 35.32 -9.14 -31.61
C ILE A 4 34.66 -8.89 -30.27
N TYR A 5 34.75 -9.89 -29.38
CA TYR A 5 34.30 -9.79 -27.99
C TYR A 5 35.51 -9.50 -27.10
N TYR A 6 35.48 -8.40 -26.36
CA TYR A 6 36.45 -8.13 -25.31
C TYR A 6 35.99 -8.84 -24.03
N ALA A 7 36.69 -9.91 -23.66
CA ALA A 7 36.60 -10.53 -22.35
C ALA A 7 37.61 -9.84 -21.43
N VAL A 8 37.14 -8.97 -20.54
CA VAL A 8 37.96 -8.43 -19.46
C VAL A 8 37.90 -9.41 -18.29
N ALA A 9 38.98 -10.16 -18.11
CA ALA A 9 39.20 -10.99 -16.94
C ALA A 9 39.54 -10.09 -15.75
N ALA A 10 38.57 -9.89 -14.84
CA ALA A 10 38.83 -9.31 -13.53
C ALA A 10 38.97 -10.44 -12.51
N LEU A 11 40.21 -10.66 -12.11
CA LEU A 11 40.68 -11.57 -11.07
C LEU A 11 40.06 -11.16 -9.71
N VAL A 12 39.01 -11.84 -9.25
CA VAL A 12 38.44 -11.62 -7.92
C VAL A 12 39.26 -12.42 -6.90
N ILE A 13 40.15 -11.71 -6.19
CA ILE A 13 40.86 -12.22 -5.02
C ILE A 13 39.83 -12.35 -3.88
N PHE A 14 39.47 -13.59 -3.53
CA PHE A 14 38.75 -13.90 -2.30
C PHE A 14 39.69 -13.65 -1.11
N MET A 15 39.64 -12.45 -0.53
CA MET A 15 40.11 -12.24 0.83
C MET A 15 38.97 -12.53 1.80
N THR A 16 39.09 -13.65 2.49
CA THR A 16 38.31 -14.06 3.66
C THR A 16 38.48 -13.04 4.79
N ALA A 17 37.67 -11.99 4.77
CA ALA A 17 37.49 -11.12 5.93
C ALA A 17 36.36 -11.71 6.79
N CYS A 18 36.74 -12.53 7.75
CA CYS A 18 35.89 -12.98 8.85
C CYS A 18 35.52 -11.76 9.71
N LYS A 19 34.54 -10.96 9.28
CA LYS A 19 33.92 -9.94 10.12
C LYS A 19 32.84 -10.62 10.93
N LYS A 20 33.23 -10.93 12.17
CA LYS A 20 32.38 -11.20 13.33
C LYS A 20 31.04 -10.48 13.15
N GLU A 21 29.97 -11.25 12.95
CA GLU A 21 28.61 -10.74 13.09
C GLU A 21 28.54 -10.08 14.46
N THR A 22 28.58 -8.75 14.45
CA THR A 22 28.19 -8.00 15.63
C THR A 22 26.69 -8.10 15.58
N SER A 23 26.17 -9.16 16.20
CA SER A 23 24.77 -9.27 16.56
C SER A 23 24.40 -7.92 17.15
N VAL A 24 23.59 -7.17 16.41
CA VAL A 24 22.87 -6.05 16.98
C VAL A 24 22.06 -6.71 18.07
N LYS A 25 22.52 -6.60 19.32
CA LYS A 25 21.66 -6.74 20.47
C LYS A 25 20.62 -5.64 20.27
N ILE A 26 19.49 -6.03 19.67
CA ILE A 26 18.25 -5.32 19.90
C ILE A 26 18.12 -5.39 21.41
N GLU A 27 18.43 -4.30 22.10
CA GLU A 27 17.91 -4.11 23.43
C GLU A 27 16.40 -4.24 23.28
N GLN A 28 15.88 -5.43 23.63
CA GLN A 28 14.46 -5.62 23.91
C GLN A 28 14.16 -4.69 25.08
N SER A 29 13.91 -3.41 24.79
CA SER A 29 13.45 -2.46 25.78
C SER A 29 12.05 -2.91 26.20
N GLN A 30 11.97 -3.66 27.30
CA GLN A 30 10.80 -3.83 28.16
C GLN A 30 9.46 -3.62 27.42
N ASN A 31 9.06 -4.60 26.59
CA ASN A 31 7.72 -4.68 26.02
C ASN A 31 6.77 -5.10 27.15
N THR A 32 6.43 -4.16 28.03
CA THR A 32 5.46 -4.40 29.09
C THR A 32 4.06 -4.45 28.46
N PRO A 33 3.28 -5.53 28.66
CA PRO A 33 1.89 -5.56 28.24
C PRO A 33 1.09 -4.35 28.71
N GLY A 34 0.20 -3.85 27.86
CA GLY A 34 -0.59 -2.64 28.11
C GLY A 34 0.16 -1.33 27.85
N LYS A 35 1.45 -1.36 27.52
CA LYS A 35 2.21 -0.17 27.13
C LYS A 35 1.68 0.38 25.81
N VAL A 36 1.37 1.67 25.79
CA VAL A 36 1.02 2.41 24.57
C VAL A 36 2.25 3.17 24.10
N ILE A 37 2.57 3.06 22.81
CA ILE A 37 3.69 3.73 22.15
C ILE A 37 3.14 4.58 21.03
N THR A 38 3.48 5.87 21.01
CA THR A 38 3.12 6.79 19.93
C THR A 38 4.39 7.18 19.15
N TYR A 39 4.38 6.88 17.86
CA TYR A 39 5.41 7.20 16.88
C TYR A 39 5.05 8.47 16.14
N HIS A 40 5.55 9.64 16.56
CA HIS A 40 5.43 10.86 15.78
C HIS A 40 6.36 10.79 14.58
N LEU A 41 5.84 10.84 13.35
CA LEU A 41 6.58 10.65 12.12
C LEU A 41 7.04 11.98 11.50
N LYS A 42 8.16 11.95 10.77
CA LYS A 42 8.75 13.14 10.10
C LYS A 42 7.82 13.79 9.07
N ASN A 43 6.83 13.06 8.55
CA ASN A 43 5.81 13.58 7.63
C ASN A 43 4.63 14.28 8.36
N GLY A 44 4.70 14.42 9.70
CA GLY A 44 3.65 15.01 10.52
C GLY A 44 2.56 14.03 10.97
N GLY A 45 2.60 12.77 10.52
CA GLY A 45 1.71 11.71 11.01
C GLY A 45 2.15 11.16 12.37
N GLN A 46 1.33 10.31 12.99
CA GLN A 46 1.55 9.68 14.28
C GLN A 46 0.90 8.29 14.41
N VAL A 47 1.66 7.20 14.40
CA VAL A 47 1.09 5.87 14.70
C VAL A 47 1.07 5.62 16.20
N THR A 48 -0.06 5.24 16.77
CA THR A 48 -0.13 4.75 18.16
C THR A 48 -0.41 3.25 18.19
N ALA A 49 0.54 2.49 18.73
CA ALA A 49 0.44 1.05 18.92
C ALA A 49 0.32 0.70 20.41
N GLN A 50 -0.53 -0.27 20.73
CA GLN A 50 -0.62 -0.89 22.05
C GLN A 50 0.12 -2.23 22.05
N ILE A 51 0.93 -2.48 23.08
CA ILE A 51 1.59 -3.77 23.27
C ILE A 51 0.63 -4.73 23.99
N ASN A 52 0.29 -5.85 23.37
CA ASN A 52 -0.54 -6.88 23.99
C ASN A 52 0.26 -7.78 24.97
N ASP A 53 -0.40 -8.72 25.64
CA ASP A 53 0.22 -9.65 26.61
C ASP A 53 1.32 -10.55 26.03
N ARG A 54 1.41 -10.64 24.70
CA ARG A 54 2.43 -11.40 23.98
C ARG A 54 3.60 -10.53 23.51
N GLY A 55 3.59 -9.23 23.82
CA GLY A 55 4.62 -8.28 23.40
C GLY A 55 4.49 -7.82 21.95
N GLU A 56 3.33 -8.02 21.32
CA GLU A 56 3.05 -7.64 19.92
C GLU A 56 2.46 -6.23 19.86
N TYR A 57 2.83 -5.48 18.82
CA TYR A 57 2.37 -4.10 18.59
C TYR A 57 1.05 -4.15 17.82
N VAL A 58 -0.03 -3.67 18.45
CA VAL A 58 -1.38 -3.68 17.90
C VAL A 58 -1.84 -2.26 17.60
N VAL A 59 -2.24 -2.00 16.36
CA VAL A 59 -2.84 -0.74 15.90
C VAL A 59 -4.29 -0.99 15.54
N GLY A 60 -5.15 0.01 15.72
CA GLY A 60 -6.56 -0.14 15.37
C GLY A 60 -7.32 -1.18 16.22
N GLY A 61 -6.71 -1.78 17.25
CA GLY A 61 -7.35 -2.75 18.14
C GLY A 61 -7.14 -4.22 17.79
N ASP A 62 -7.01 -4.54 16.50
CA ASP A 62 -6.94 -5.92 15.96
C ASP A 62 -5.86 -6.10 14.87
N VAL A 63 -5.19 -5.01 14.41
CA VAL A 63 -4.10 -5.10 13.42
C VAL A 63 -2.75 -5.27 14.12
N ILE A 64 -2.09 -6.41 13.89
CA ILE A 64 -0.75 -6.69 14.44
C ILE A 64 0.33 -6.20 13.46
N LEU A 65 1.20 -5.30 13.91
CA LEU A 65 2.31 -4.78 13.10
C LEU A 65 3.41 -5.84 12.92
N SER A 66 3.88 -5.97 11.68
CA SER A 66 5.07 -6.75 11.35
C SER A 66 6.36 -6.09 11.85
N LYS A 67 7.45 -6.86 11.92
CA LYS A 67 8.77 -6.32 12.26
C LYS A 67 9.24 -5.23 11.29
N ASP A 68 8.94 -5.38 10.01
CA ASP A 68 9.28 -4.39 8.97
C ASP A 68 8.49 -3.09 9.19
N GLN A 69 7.20 -3.19 9.52
CA GLN A 69 6.36 -2.03 9.84
C GLN A 69 6.84 -1.33 11.12
N ILE A 70 7.17 -2.08 12.18
CA ILE A 70 7.75 -1.50 13.41
C ILE A 70 9.08 -0.82 13.10
N ALA A 71 9.96 -1.46 12.33
CA ALA A 71 11.24 -0.87 11.92
C ALA A 71 11.05 0.41 11.08
N TYR A 72 10.03 0.44 10.21
CA TYR A 72 9.63 1.63 9.47
C TYR A 72 9.21 2.77 10.41
N LEU A 73 8.39 2.49 11.42
CA LEU A 73 7.95 3.50 12.39
C LEU A 73 9.12 4.02 13.24
N GLU A 74 9.98 3.12 13.74
CA GLU A 74 11.18 3.49 14.50
C GLU A 74 12.15 4.34 13.67
N TYR A 75 12.30 4.04 12.37
CA TYR A 75 13.15 4.81 11.46
C TYR A 75 12.59 6.21 11.15
N ASN A 76 11.26 6.32 11.04
CA ASN A 76 10.59 7.54 10.63
C ASN A 76 10.15 8.43 11.80
N LYS A 77 10.36 8.01 13.06
CA LYS A 77 9.99 8.82 14.22
C LYS A 77 10.81 10.12 14.34
N VAL A 78 10.22 11.15 14.92
CA VAL A 78 10.83 12.45 15.22
C VAL A 78 11.73 12.30 16.44
N GLY A 79 13.03 12.10 16.18
CA GLY A 79 14.15 12.37 17.10
C GLY A 79 14.50 11.31 18.13
N ASP A 80 15.67 10.65 17.92
CA ASP A 80 16.57 10.13 18.97
C ASP A 80 18.02 10.51 18.62
N GLY A 81 18.32 11.78 18.33
CA GLY A 81 19.66 12.39 18.44
C GLY A 81 20.93 11.63 17.95
N LYS A 82 20.86 10.66 17.04
CA LYS A 82 22.02 9.93 16.52
C LYS A 82 22.24 10.26 15.05
N ALA A 83 23.49 10.66 14.78
CA ALA A 83 23.96 11.27 13.55
C ALA A 83 23.63 10.48 12.27
N THR A 84 23.31 11.26 11.25
CA THR A 84 23.07 10.90 9.85
C THR A 84 24.19 10.04 9.26
N THR A 85 23.83 8.90 8.66
CA THR A 85 24.63 8.27 7.60
C THR A 85 23.80 8.16 6.33
N PRO A 86 24.30 8.59 5.16
CA PRO A 86 23.53 8.56 3.91
C PRO A 86 23.69 7.21 3.19
N ARG A 87 22.58 6.49 2.92
CA ARG A 87 22.39 5.44 1.87
C ARG A 87 20.90 5.26 1.48
N SER A 88 20.68 4.71 0.27
CA SER A 88 19.55 4.88 -0.69
C SER A 88 18.30 3.95 -0.58
N THR A 89 17.20 4.41 -1.20
CA THR A 89 15.93 3.86 -1.79
C THR A 89 15.24 2.53 -1.33
N PHE A 90 13.90 2.44 -1.60
CA PHE A 90 12.88 1.35 -1.45
C PHE A 90 12.02 1.36 -0.15
N THR A 91 10.69 1.09 -0.09
CA THR A 91 9.53 1.12 -1.02
C THR A 91 8.33 1.78 -0.28
N ALA A 92 7.32 2.27 -1.01
CA ALA A 92 6.27 3.17 -0.52
C ALA A 92 4.94 2.51 -0.14
N GLU A 93 4.92 1.22 0.20
CA GLU A 93 3.68 0.54 0.58
C GLU A 93 3.81 -0.02 1.99
N PHE A 94 3.06 0.56 2.93
CA PHE A 94 2.98 0.13 4.33
C PHE A 94 2.45 -1.32 4.46
N GLN A 95 1.88 -1.86 3.39
CA GLN A 95 1.38 -3.23 3.25
C GLN A 95 1.94 -3.87 1.98
N LYS A 96 2.36 -5.14 2.04
CA LYS A 96 2.68 -5.93 0.83
C LYS A 96 1.45 -6.78 0.49
N LEU A 97 1.13 -6.88 -0.80
CA LEU A 97 0.01 -7.71 -1.26
C LEU A 97 0.44 -9.16 -1.45
N TRP A 98 -0.53 -10.07 -1.38
CA TRP A 98 -0.29 -11.47 -1.74
C TRP A 98 -0.03 -11.60 -3.25
N PRO A 99 1.07 -12.25 -3.67
CA PRO A 99 1.34 -12.47 -5.09
C PRO A 99 0.15 -13.14 -5.78
N ASP A 100 -0.32 -12.52 -6.86
CA ASP A 100 -1.45 -12.98 -7.67
C ASP A 100 -2.77 -13.19 -6.89
N GLY A 101 -2.89 -12.61 -5.70
CA GLY A 101 -4.05 -12.80 -4.82
C GLY A 101 -4.13 -14.20 -4.21
N ILE A 102 -3.04 -14.98 -4.23
CA ILE A 102 -3.02 -16.34 -3.69
C ILE A 102 -2.55 -16.32 -2.23
N VAL A 103 -3.45 -16.70 -1.33
CA VAL A 103 -3.19 -16.83 0.11
C VAL A 103 -3.04 -18.30 0.44
N TYR A 104 -1.82 -18.74 0.73
CA TYR A 104 -1.60 -20.08 1.29
C TYR A 104 -2.03 -20.11 2.75
N TYR A 105 -2.68 -21.18 3.21
CA TYR A 105 -3.14 -21.24 4.59
C TYR A 105 -3.03 -22.61 5.26
N THR A 106 -2.95 -22.58 6.60
CA THR A 106 -3.14 -23.72 7.51
C THR A 106 -4.20 -23.38 8.54
N ILE A 107 -4.82 -24.39 9.15
CA ILE A 107 -5.72 -24.23 10.30
C ILE A 107 -5.15 -25.03 11.45
N SER A 108 -4.88 -24.39 12.58
CA SER A 108 -4.42 -25.06 13.79
C SER A 108 -5.48 -26.05 14.27
N TYR A 109 -5.05 -27.27 14.62
CA TYR A 109 -5.91 -28.30 15.19
C TYR A 109 -6.53 -27.90 16.54
N THR A 110 -5.97 -26.89 17.20
CA THR A 110 -6.47 -26.39 18.49
C THR A 110 -7.59 -25.35 18.34
N LEU A 111 -7.82 -24.82 17.13
CA LEU A 111 -8.84 -23.82 16.88
C LEU A 111 -10.15 -24.52 16.50
N ASN A 112 -11.19 -24.30 17.29
CA ASN A 112 -12.51 -24.79 16.95
C ASN A 112 -13.31 -23.68 16.27
N SER A 113 -13.25 -23.57 14.95
CA SER A 113 -14.11 -22.64 14.20
C SER A 113 -14.61 -23.28 12.90
N SER A 114 -15.92 -23.53 12.84
CA SER A 114 -16.59 -24.10 11.67
C SER A 114 -16.75 -23.08 10.52
N ASN A 115 -16.56 -21.79 10.79
CA ASN A 115 -16.84 -20.72 9.83
C ASN A 115 -15.66 -20.40 8.89
N ILE A 116 -14.46 -20.93 9.13
CA ILE A 116 -13.27 -20.62 8.30
C ILE A 116 -13.49 -20.98 6.83
N GLY A 117 -14.00 -22.18 6.56
CA GLY A 117 -14.28 -22.61 5.20
C GLY A 117 -15.36 -21.77 4.51
N LEU A 118 -16.38 -21.33 5.26
CA LEU A 118 -17.44 -20.45 4.74
C LEU A 118 -16.91 -19.06 4.43
N ALA A 119 -16.11 -18.48 5.32
CA ALA A 119 -15.51 -17.17 5.13
C ALA A 119 -14.51 -17.17 3.96
N ILE A 120 -13.70 -18.23 3.81
CA ILE A 120 -12.86 -18.42 2.63
C ILE A 120 -13.72 -18.45 1.37
N ASN A 121 -14.81 -19.24 1.35
CA ASN A 121 -15.69 -19.32 0.19
C ASN A 121 -16.33 -17.96 -0.17
N GLU A 122 -16.68 -17.15 0.82
CA GLU A 122 -17.20 -15.79 0.61
C GLU A 122 -16.18 -14.91 -0.14
N TRP A 123 -14.91 -14.92 0.29
CA TRP A 123 -13.84 -14.19 -0.38
C TRP A 123 -13.57 -14.71 -1.79
N GLU A 124 -13.50 -16.03 -1.98
CA GLU A 124 -13.21 -16.65 -3.28
C GLU A 124 -14.35 -16.44 -4.31
N SER A 125 -15.60 -16.42 -3.84
CA SER A 125 -16.78 -16.27 -4.70
C SER A 125 -16.96 -14.84 -5.21
N ASN A 126 -16.54 -13.84 -4.42
CA ASN A 126 -16.81 -12.44 -4.71
C ASN A 126 -15.57 -11.66 -5.20
N THR A 127 -14.36 -12.20 -5.02
CA THR A 127 -13.10 -11.46 -5.29
C THR A 127 -12.08 -12.32 -6.06
N PRO A 128 -10.94 -11.76 -6.50
CA PRO A 128 -9.82 -12.51 -7.08
C PRO A 128 -9.07 -13.39 -6.08
N ILE A 129 -9.27 -13.19 -4.78
CA ILE A 129 -8.48 -13.86 -3.76
C ILE A 129 -8.71 -15.36 -3.84
N ARG A 130 -7.65 -16.15 -3.77
CA ARG A 130 -7.70 -17.61 -3.79
C ARG A 130 -6.96 -18.17 -2.59
N PHE A 131 -7.62 -19.03 -1.84
CA PHE A 131 -7.06 -19.71 -0.69
C PHE A 131 -6.60 -21.11 -1.08
N VAL A 132 -5.33 -21.40 -0.83
CA VAL A 132 -4.75 -22.69 -1.15
C VAL A 132 -4.23 -23.32 0.12
N GLN A 133 -4.64 -24.55 0.43
CA GLN A 133 -4.04 -25.27 1.56
C GLN A 133 -2.53 -25.37 1.37
N ARG A 134 -1.81 -24.90 2.37
CA ARG A 134 -0.36 -24.85 2.33
C ARG A 134 0.23 -26.26 2.31
N THR A 135 1.29 -26.42 1.53
CA THR A 135 2.19 -27.57 1.62
C THR A 135 3.55 -27.14 2.18
N ASN A 136 4.32 -26.38 1.39
CA ASN A 136 5.68 -25.95 1.74
C ASN A 136 5.94 -24.45 1.47
N GLN A 137 4.91 -23.69 1.11
CA GLN A 137 5.07 -22.29 0.75
C GLN A 137 5.58 -21.48 1.96
N PRO A 138 6.57 -20.59 1.76
CA PRO A 138 7.21 -19.88 2.85
C PRO A 138 6.29 -18.82 3.47
N ASN A 139 5.46 -18.17 2.64
CA ASN A 139 4.52 -17.13 3.06
C ASN A 139 3.13 -17.73 3.14
N TYR A 140 2.48 -17.63 4.29
CA TYR A 140 1.15 -18.21 4.50
C TYR A 140 0.48 -17.66 5.76
N VAL A 141 -0.84 -17.76 5.79
CA VAL A 141 -1.69 -17.51 6.96
C VAL A 141 -1.86 -18.80 7.75
N ASP A 142 -1.69 -18.73 9.07
CA ASP A 142 -2.06 -19.80 9.99
C ASP A 142 -3.25 -19.33 10.84
N PHE A 143 -4.41 -19.97 10.66
CA PHE A 143 -5.57 -19.72 11.50
C PHE A 143 -5.35 -20.37 12.87
N THR A 144 -5.33 -19.57 13.92
CA THR A 144 -4.97 -20.00 15.28
C THR A 144 -5.97 -19.50 16.33
N GLY A 145 -5.92 -20.09 17.53
CA GLY A 145 -6.76 -19.68 18.66
C GLY A 145 -6.34 -18.35 19.28
N SER A 146 -7.32 -17.49 19.56
CA SER A 146 -7.19 -16.28 20.37
C SER A 146 -7.34 -16.60 21.86
N PRO A 147 -6.57 -15.94 22.75
CA PRO A 147 -6.73 -16.11 24.19
C PRO A 147 -7.93 -15.32 24.77
N SER A 148 -8.53 -14.39 24.02
CA SER A 148 -9.63 -13.54 24.48
C SER A 148 -10.92 -13.89 23.76
N GLN A 149 -12.02 -14.05 24.51
CA GLN A 149 -13.36 -14.30 23.96
C GLN A 149 -13.89 -13.02 23.30
N GLY A 150 -14.54 -13.17 22.16
CA GLY A 150 -15.11 -12.10 21.33
C GLY A 150 -14.11 -11.37 20.45
N SER A 151 -12.86 -11.85 20.30
CA SER A 151 -11.80 -11.13 19.60
C SER A 151 -11.23 -11.88 18.39
N GLY A 152 -10.93 -11.11 17.33
CA GLY A 152 -10.07 -11.51 16.23
C GLY A 152 -8.82 -10.61 16.18
N SER A 153 -7.77 -11.06 15.51
CA SER A 153 -6.68 -10.17 15.09
C SER A 153 -5.91 -10.77 13.92
N SER A 154 -5.34 -9.90 13.10
CA SER A 154 -4.64 -10.27 11.87
C SER A 154 -3.56 -9.25 11.53
N GLN A 155 -2.60 -9.62 10.69
CA GLN A 155 -1.68 -8.64 10.10
C GLN A 155 -2.29 -8.01 8.85
N LEU A 156 -1.88 -6.76 8.56
CA LEU A 156 -2.31 -6.06 7.36
C LEU A 156 -1.49 -6.49 6.12
N GLY A 157 -2.13 -7.19 5.20
CA GLY A 157 -1.49 -7.75 4.00
C GLY A 157 -0.54 -8.92 4.28
N MET A 158 0.32 -9.24 3.30
CA MET A 158 1.34 -10.29 3.40
C MET A 158 2.61 -9.78 4.09
N ILE A 159 2.92 -10.23 5.31
CA ILE A 159 4.13 -9.76 6.01
C ILE A 159 5.40 -10.54 5.63
N GLY A 160 5.24 -11.69 4.95
CA GLY A 160 6.30 -12.65 4.66
C GLY A 160 6.52 -13.65 5.81
N GLY A 161 6.79 -14.92 5.47
CA GLY A 161 6.84 -16.00 6.43
C GLY A 161 5.45 -16.47 6.91
N ARG A 162 5.42 -17.17 8.06
CA ARG A 162 4.17 -17.52 8.75
C ARG A 162 3.59 -16.26 9.40
N GLN A 163 2.33 -15.96 9.08
CA GLN A 163 1.55 -14.91 9.74
C GLN A 163 0.27 -15.52 10.31
N GLU A 164 -0.31 -14.93 11.35
CA GLU A 164 -1.40 -15.55 12.11
C GLU A 164 -2.69 -14.76 11.93
N ILE A 165 -3.78 -15.45 11.60
CA ILE A 165 -5.13 -14.96 11.87
C ILE A 165 -5.57 -15.61 13.17
N LYS A 166 -5.70 -14.81 14.24
CA LYS A 166 -6.11 -15.30 15.56
C LYS A 166 -7.61 -15.12 15.70
N LEU A 167 -8.29 -16.19 16.07
CA LEU A 167 -9.74 -16.24 16.20
C LEU A 167 -10.10 -16.87 17.53
N GLU A 168 -11.12 -16.35 18.19
CA GLU A 168 -11.75 -17.07 19.29
C GLU A 168 -12.33 -18.42 18.82
N ASP A 169 -12.54 -19.33 19.78
CA ASP A 169 -13.30 -20.55 19.51
C ASP A 169 -14.76 -20.20 19.17
N ASN A 170 -15.25 -20.81 18.09
CA ASN A 170 -16.55 -20.55 17.47
C ASN A 170 -16.72 -19.10 16.99
N ALA A 171 -15.61 -18.44 16.60
CA ALA A 171 -15.65 -17.12 15.98
C ALA A 171 -16.76 -17.02 14.94
N SER A 172 -17.52 -15.92 15.01
CA SER A 172 -18.61 -15.67 14.09
C SER A 172 -18.12 -15.62 12.64
N PHE A 173 -18.98 -15.97 11.68
CA PHE A 173 -18.65 -15.86 10.26
C PHE A 173 -18.11 -14.47 9.89
N THR A 174 -18.77 -13.42 10.37
CA THR A 174 -18.39 -12.03 10.12
C THR A 174 -17.03 -11.68 10.70
N THR A 175 -16.70 -12.18 11.90
CA THR A 175 -15.35 -12.01 12.48
C THR A 175 -14.29 -12.65 11.59
N VAL A 176 -14.51 -13.87 11.10
CA VAL A 176 -13.52 -14.53 10.24
C VAL A 176 -13.37 -13.80 8.90
N VAL A 177 -14.47 -13.31 8.31
CA VAL A 177 -14.45 -12.50 7.09
C VAL A 177 -13.65 -11.21 7.30
N HIS A 178 -13.84 -10.52 8.43
CA HIS A 178 -13.12 -9.31 8.83
C HIS A 178 -11.60 -9.54 8.94
N GLU A 179 -11.19 -10.58 9.67
CA GLU A 179 -9.76 -10.86 9.86
C GLU A 179 -9.06 -11.29 8.56
N ILE A 180 -9.78 -11.96 7.66
CA ILE A 180 -9.30 -12.21 6.31
C ILE A 180 -9.15 -10.89 5.54
N GLY A 181 -10.09 -9.95 5.70
CA GLY A 181 -10.02 -8.59 5.16
C GLY A 181 -8.68 -7.91 5.47
N HIS A 182 -8.28 -7.91 6.74
CA HIS A 182 -6.95 -7.44 7.14
C HIS A 182 -5.82 -8.20 6.46
N ALA A 183 -5.86 -9.54 6.47
CA ALA A 183 -4.81 -10.36 5.87
C ALA A 183 -4.64 -10.10 4.36
N VAL A 184 -5.71 -9.70 3.66
CA VAL A 184 -5.66 -9.33 2.23
C VAL A 184 -5.34 -7.85 2.00
N GLY A 185 -5.31 -7.01 3.04
CA GLY A 185 -4.84 -5.62 2.97
C GLY A 185 -5.94 -4.56 3.09
N LEU A 186 -7.12 -4.91 3.61
CA LEU A 186 -8.14 -3.92 3.97
C LEU A 186 -7.88 -3.36 5.37
N MET A 187 -7.99 -2.04 5.48
CA MET A 187 -7.99 -1.31 6.75
C MET A 187 -9.43 -1.06 7.21
N HIS A 188 -9.60 -0.58 8.44
CA HIS A 188 -10.93 -0.24 8.91
C HIS A 188 -11.51 0.99 8.20
N GLU A 189 -12.81 0.96 7.89
CA GLU A 189 -13.46 2.02 7.13
C GLU A 189 -13.51 3.35 7.91
N GLN A 190 -13.64 3.32 9.25
CA GLN A 190 -13.68 4.55 10.06
C GLN A 190 -12.35 5.31 10.13
N THR A 191 -11.25 4.71 9.65
CA THR A 191 -9.92 5.33 9.65
C THR A 191 -9.59 6.00 8.30
N ARG A 192 -10.51 6.03 7.33
CA ARG A 192 -10.32 6.76 6.08
C ARG A 192 -9.97 8.23 6.30
N ALA A 193 -9.13 8.83 5.44
CA ALA A 193 -8.78 10.24 5.60
C ALA A 193 -9.98 11.17 5.29
N ASP A 194 -10.92 10.73 4.46
CA ASP A 194 -12.16 11.44 4.15
C ASP A 194 -13.33 11.16 5.12
N ARG A 195 -13.15 10.29 6.13
CA ARG A 195 -14.24 9.81 7.00
C ARG A 195 -15.03 10.93 7.67
N ASP A 196 -14.39 12.06 7.99
CA ASP A 196 -15.01 13.20 8.66
C ASP A 196 -16.07 13.91 7.79
N GLN A 197 -16.20 13.55 6.52
CA GLN A 197 -17.31 13.96 5.65
C GLN A 197 -18.58 13.14 5.89
N TYR A 198 -18.47 11.93 6.45
CA TYR A 198 -19.56 10.95 6.53
C TYR A 198 -19.97 10.64 7.97
N ILE A 199 -19.00 10.61 8.88
CA ILE A 199 -19.22 10.35 10.31
C ILE A 199 -18.68 11.47 11.19
N THR A 200 -19.14 11.47 12.43
CA THR A 200 -18.59 12.27 13.53
C THR A 200 -18.09 11.31 14.59
N VAL A 201 -16.81 11.41 14.93
CA VAL A 201 -16.22 10.68 16.06
C VAL A 201 -16.37 11.51 17.33
N ASN A 202 -17.09 10.96 18.29
CA ASN A 202 -17.36 11.57 19.58
C ASN A 202 -16.26 11.17 20.56
N TYR A 203 -15.08 11.79 20.45
CA TYR A 203 -13.93 11.50 21.31
C TYR A 203 -14.23 11.60 22.81
N GLY A 204 -15.18 12.45 23.24
CA GLY A 204 -15.65 12.51 24.62
C GLY A 204 -16.37 11.25 25.13
N ASN A 205 -16.75 10.33 24.24
CA ASN A 205 -17.35 9.03 24.57
C ASN A 205 -16.33 7.87 24.50
N ILE A 206 -15.08 8.16 24.12
CA ILE A 206 -14.00 7.18 23.92
C ILE A 206 -13.01 7.27 25.09
N ASN A 207 -12.67 6.13 25.70
CA ASN A 207 -11.63 6.11 26.71
C ASN A 207 -10.23 6.31 26.08
N SER A 208 -9.28 6.84 26.84
CA SER A 208 -7.96 7.23 26.34
C SER A 208 -7.12 6.09 25.75
N PHE A 209 -7.43 4.82 26.05
CA PHE A 209 -6.72 3.68 25.47
C PHE A 209 -7.21 3.31 24.08
N TRP A 210 -8.37 3.83 23.66
CA TRP A 210 -9.02 3.51 22.40
C TRP A 210 -8.99 4.64 21.38
N THR A 211 -8.63 5.87 21.79
CA THR A 211 -8.73 7.05 20.92
C THR A 211 -7.99 6.88 19.59
N SER A 212 -6.81 6.25 19.61
CA SER A 212 -6.00 6.05 18.40
C SER A 212 -6.64 5.12 17.37
N GLN A 213 -7.56 4.23 17.78
CA GLN A 213 -8.27 3.33 16.87
C GLN A 213 -9.31 4.06 16.01
N TYR A 214 -9.61 5.31 16.36
CA TYR A 214 -10.50 6.20 15.63
C TYR A 214 -9.72 7.32 14.92
N ASP A 215 -8.40 7.30 14.94
CA ASP A 215 -7.60 8.23 14.15
C ASP A 215 -7.57 7.79 12.69
N THR A 216 -7.49 8.76 11.77
CA THR A 216 -7.42 8.43 10.35
C THR A 216 -6.03 7.90 9.99
N TYR A 217 -5.90 7.10 8.93
CA TYR A 217 -4.60 6.62 8.49
C TYR A 217 -3.65 7.78 8.09
N SER A 218 -4.20 8.91 7.63
CA SER A 218 -3.41 10.12 7.38
C SER A 218 -2.82 10.69 8.66
N VAL A 219 -3.62 10.75 9.73
CA VAL A 219 -3.14 11.11 11.07
C VAL A 219 -2.18 10.05 11.59
N GLN A 220 -2.38 8.77 11.25
CA GLN A 220 -1.45 7.71 11.63
C GLN A 220 -0.14 7.75 10.82
N GLY A 221 -0.11 8.46 9.68
CA GLY A 221 1.03 8.46 8.78
C GLY A 221 1.18 7.13 8.02
N GLU A 222 0.10 6.37 7.96
CA GLU A 222 -0.06 5.17 7.13
C GLU A 222 -0.51 5.57 5.72
N SER A 223 -0.19 4.74 4.73
CA SER A 223 -0.61 4.96 3.34
C SER A 223 -1.88 4.18 3.05
N GLY A 224 -3.00 4.89 2.87
CA GLY A 224 -4.28 4.33 2.44
C GLY A 224 -4.74 4.90 1.10
N SER A 225 -5.82 4.36 0.56
CA SER A 225 -6.50 4.91 -0.61
C SER A 225 -8.00 4.85 -0.40
N GLU A 226 -8.68 5.99 -0.53
CA GLU A 226 -10.13 6.09 -0.58
C GLU A 226 -10.65 5.49 -1.90
N ILE A 227 -11.06 4.23 -1.88
CA ILE A 227 -11.77 3.62 -3.01
C ILE A 227 -13.27 3.81 -2.77
N GLY A 228 -13.97 4.37 -3.77
CA GLY A 228 -15.40 4.64 -3.69
C GLY A 228 -15.80 5.64 -2.59
N THR A 229 -17.12 5.72 -2.34
CA THR A 229 -17.70 6.47 -1.22
C THR A 229 -17.59 5.68 0.08
N PHE A 230 -17.64 6.37 1.23
CA PHE A 230 -17.64 5.72 2.55
C PHE A 230 -18.73 4.64 2.68
N ASP A 231 -18.33 3.42 3.02
CA ASP A 231 -19.21 2.26 3.05
C ASP A 231 -19.70 1.94 4.47
N PHE A 232 -20.89 2.43 4.81
CA PHE A 232 -21.57 2.10 6.06
C PHE A 232 -21.93 0.62 6.22
N ASN A 233 -21.80 -0.17 5.16
CA ASN A 233 -22.04 -1.60 5.16
C ASN A 233 -20.76 -2.44 5.13
N SER A 234 -19.57 -1.82 5.12
CA SER A 234 -18.31 -2.54 5.12
C SER A 234 -18.19 -3.44 6.35
N VAL A 235 -17.73 -4.68 6.13
CA VAL A 235 -17.36 -5.59 7.22
C VAL A 235 -16.19 -5.05 8.04
N MET A 236 -15.42 -4.11 7.48
CA MET A 236 -14.29 -3.44 8.10
C MET A 236 -14.69 -2.19 8.90
N LEU A 237 -15.97 -1.80 8.90
CA LEU A 237 -16.45 -0.66 9.68
C LEU A 237 -16.73 -1.08 11.12
N TYR A 238 -16.12 -0.40 12.09
CA TYR A 238 -16.43 -0.58 13.51
C TYR A 238 -17.91 -0.36 13.79
N ARG A 239 -18.43 -0.88 14.90
CA ARG A 239 -19.78 -0.50 15.34
C ARG A 239 -19.77 0.94 15.85
N SER A 240 -20.89 1.64 15.68
CA SER A 240 -21.09 3.01 16.19
C SER A 240 -20.91 3.09 17.71
N ASN A 241 -21.29 2.02 18.40
CA ASN A 241 -21.17 1.83 19.83
C ASN A 241 -20.33 0.59 20.11
N ASN A 242 -19.08 0.81 20.53
CA ASN A 242 -18.17 -0.25 20.91
C ASN A 242 -18.04 -0.26 22.44
N ALA A 243 -18.53 -1.34 23.07
CA ALA A 243 -18.55 -1.45 24.52
C ALA A 243 -17.15 -1.35 25.16
N ALA A 244 -16.13 -1.86 24.50
CA ALA A 244 -14.76 -1.83 25.01
C ALA A 244 -14.11 -0.44 24.91
N ALA A 245 -14.57 0.40 23.98
CA ALA A 245 -14.09 1.77 23.78
C ALA A 245 -14.75 2.80 24.72
N ARG A 246 -15.80 2.43 25.45
CA ARG A 246 -16.57 3.37 26.28
C ARG A 246 -15.70 3.98 27.37
N ILE A 247 -15.88 5.28 27.60
CA ILE A 247 -15.34 5.97 28.76
C ILE A 247 -16.26 5.77 29.97
N GLY A 248 -15.75 5.09 30.99
CA GLY A 248 -16.53 4.76 32.20
C GLY A 248 -17.79 3.95 31.86
N GLY A 249 -18.91 4.29 32.52
CA GLY A 249 -20.23 3.69 32.27
C GLY A 249 -21.04 4.34 31.16
N ASN A 250 -20.44 5.22 30.34
CA ASN A 250 -21.14 5.94 29.28
C ASN A 250 -21.62 4.97 28.19
N THR A 251 -22.91 4.97 27.87
CA THR A 251 -23.50 4.12 26.82
C THR A 251 -23.70 4.84 25.49
N ALA A 252 -23.36 6.14 25.40
CA ALA A 252 -23.44 6.91 24.17
C ALA A 252 -22.49 6.36 23.10
N PRO A 253 -22.85 6.46 21.81
CA PRO A 253 -22.04 5.94 20.72
C PRO A 253 -20.74 6.74 20.55
N GLN A 254 -19.66 6.04 20.20
CA GLN A 254 -18.37 6.62 19.86
C GLN A 254 -18.40 7.29 18.49
N MET A 255 -19.30 6.86 17.60
CA MET A 255 -19.44 7.42 16.26
C MET A 255 -20.91 7.60 15.87
N THR A 256 -21.21 8.64 15.09
CA THR A 256 -22.53 8.89 14.52
C THR A 256 -22.41 9.29 13.06
N LYS A 257 -23.43 9.01 12.25
CA LYS A 257 -23.55 9.62 10.91
C LYS A 257 -23.69 11.14 11.01
N LYS A 258 -23.42 11.86 9.92
CA LYS A 258 -23.61 13.32 9.88
C LYS A 258 -25.06 13.78 10.08
N ASP A 259 -26.02 12.95 9.72
CA ASP A 259 -27.44 13.18 9.96
C ASP A 259 -27.90 12.82 11.40
N GLY A 260 -26.97 12.38 12.25
CA GLY A 260 -27.20 12.09 13.67
C GLY A 260 -27.63 10.65 13.96
N PHE A 261 -27.85 9.80 12.95
CA PHE A 261 -28.15 8.39 13.20
C PHE A 261 -26.96 7.66 13.82
N THR A 262 -27.24 6.82 14.80
CA THR A 262 -26.24 6.15 15.64
C THR A 262 -26.10 4.67 15.30
N THR A 263 -26.66 4.22 14.18
CA THR A 263 -26.61 2.83 13.74
C THR A 263 -26.34 2.79 12.25
N TRP A 264 -25.52 1.85 11.83
CA TRP A 264 -25.38 1.41 10.45
C TRP A 264 -25.70 -0.09 10.36
N GLY A 265 -25.86 -0.62 9.15
CA GLY A 265 -26.29 -2.00 8.96
C GLY A 265 -25.32 -2.98 9.60
N ASP A 266 -25.83 -3.98 10.32
CA ASP A 266 -25.05 -5.16 10.69
C ASP A 266 -24.90 -6.00 9.42
N ASN A 267 -23.75 -5.90 8.75
CA ASN A 267 -23.49 -6.64 7.53
C ASN A 267 -22.63 -7.85 7.83
N TYR A 268 -23.20 -9.01 7.54
CA TYR A 268 -22.58 -10.30 7.85
C TYR A 268 -21.58 -10.74 6.77
N TYR A 269 -21.70 -10.19 5.56
CA TYR A 269 -21.01 -10.55 4.32
C TYR A 269 -20.19 -9.38 3.77
N LEU A 270 -19.40 -9.62 2.72
CA LEU A 270 -18.67 -8.55 2.05
C LEU A 270 -19.64 -7.55 1.41
N SER A 271 -19.41 -6.27 1.67
CA SER A 271 -20.07 -5.20 0.95
C SER A 271 -19.48 -5.02 -0.45
N GLN A 272 -20.16 -4.26 -1.31
CA GLN A 272 -19.59 -3.88 -2.60
C GLN A 272 -18.31 -3.04 -2.43
N GLY A 273 -18.23 -2.18 -1.40
CA GLY A 273 -17.02 -1.41 -1.10
C GLY A 273 -15.84 -2.31 -0.72
N ASP A 274 -16.07 -3.35 0.08
CA ASP A 274 -15.02 -4.32 0.44
C ASP A 274 -14.50 -5.06 -0.81
N ILE A 275 -15.42 -5.49 -1.69
CA ILE A 275 -15.10 -6.17 -2.96
C ILE A 275 -14.32 -5.24 -3.88
N ASP A 276 -14.74 -3.98 -4.01
CA ASP A 276 -14.10 -2.99 -4.87
C ASP A 276 -12.70 -2.61 -4.34
N GLY A 277 -12.54 -2.49 -3.02
CA GLY A 277 -11.25 -2.28 -2.37
C GLY A 277 -10.26 -3.41 -2.70
N VAL A 278 -10.68 -4.66 -2.55
CA VAL A 278 -9.82 -5.81 -2.89
C VAL A 278 -9.60 -5.94 -4.40
N ASN A 279 -10.59 -5.63 -5.24
CA ASN A 279 -10.38 -5.57 -6.69
C ASN A 279 -9.35 -4.49 -7.05
N TYR A 280 -9.36 -3.33 -6.41
CA TYR A 280 -8.34 -2.31 -6.64
C TYR A 280 -6.94 -2.82 -6.28
N LEU A 281 -6.80 -3.58 -5.20
CA LEU A 281 -5.52 -4.15 -4.79
C LEU A 281 -5.04 -5.29 -5.72
N TYR A 282 -5.95 -6.16 -6.18
CA TYR A 282 -5.58 -7.45 -6.81
C TYR A 282 -5.99 -7.60 -8.30
N LYS A 283 -6.77 -6.67 -8.86
CA LYS A 283 -7.06 -6.57 -10.31
C LYS A 283 -6.44 -5.29 -10.87
N PRO A 284 -5.12 -5.28 -11.13
CA PRO A 284 -4.47 -4.08 -11.63
C PRO A 284 -5.04 -3.70 -13.01
N ILE A 285 -5.23 -2.41 -13.23
CA ILE A 285 -5.39 -1.89 -14.59
C ILE A 285 -4.03 -1.92 -15.30
N TYR A 286 -4.04 -2.08 -16.61
CA TYR A 286 -2.83 -2.01 -17.42
C TYR A 286 -2.74 -0.63 -18.06
N VAL A 287 -1.62 0.06 -17.83
CA VAL A 287 -1.39 1.44 -18.21
C VAL A 287 -0.32 1.47 -19.28
N LYS A 288 -0.66 2.04 -20.43
CA LYS A 288 0.29 2.19 -21.54
C LYS A 288 0.65 3.66 -21.71
N LEU A 289 1.93 3.93 -21.81
CA LEU A 289 2.41 5.25 -22.22
C LEU A 289 2.36 5.34 -23.75
N VAL A 290 1.62 6.32 -24.26
CA VAL A 290 1.42 6.55 -25.69
C VAL A 290 2.02 7.89 -26.07
N SER A 291 2.87 7.89 -27.10
CA SER A 291 3.48 9.08 -27.67
C SER A 291 2.88 9.38 -29.03
N VAL A 292 2.41 10.61 -29.20
CA VAL A 292 1.87 11.12 -30.47
C VAL A 292 2.75 12.26 -30.94
N TYR A 293 3.25 12.18 -32.17
CA TYR A 293 4.11 13.22 -32.74
C TYR A 293 3.35 14.54 -32.91
N ASN A 294 3.93 15.65 -32.44
CA ASN A 294 3.38 16.99 -32.57
C ASN A 294 4.10 17.73 -33.71
N GLU A 295 3.47 17.78 -34.89
CA GLU A 295 4.01 18.48 -36.06
C GLU A 295 4.22 19.98 -35.82
N GLU A 296 3.28 20.64 -35.13
CA GLU A 296 3.30 22.10 -34.93
C GLU A 296 4.41 22.56 -33.97
N GLY A 297 4.74 21.71 -32.98
CA GLY A 297 5.83 21.95 -32.02
C GLY A 297 7.20 21.50 -32.51
N SER A 298 7.26 20.76 -33.63
CA SER A 298 8.48 20.20 -34.19
C SER A 298 9.04 21.04 -35.32
N TYR A 299 10.37 21.06 -35.46
CA TYR A 299 11.03 21.70 -36.60
C TYR A 299 12.33 21.00 -36.96
N TYR A 300 12.76 21.21 -38.20
CA TYR A 300 14.06 20.80 -38.70
C TYR A 300 14.64 21.93 -39.55
N ASN A 301 15.83 22.41 -39.19
CA ASN A 301 16.55 23.47 -39.87
C ASN A 301 17.94 22.96 -40.23
N SER A 302 18.26 22.93 -41.53
CA SER A 302 19.57 22.51 -42.02
C SER A 302 20.25 23.62 -42.82
N SER A 303 21.51 23.87 -42.47
CA SER A 303 22.43 24.74 -43.20
C SER A 303 23.76 24.01 -43.41
N ILE A 304 24.61 24.50 -44.31
CA ILE A 304 25.88 23.83 -44.66
C ILE A 304 26.81 23.65 -43.45
N THR A 305 26.71 24.53 -42.45
CA THR A 305 27.61 24.55 -41.28
C THR A 305 26.95 24.08 -39.99
N ASN A 306 25.62 24.22 -39.88
CA ASN A 306 24.85 23.89 -38.67
C ASN A 306 23.55 23.17 -39.04
N GLU A 307 23.14 22.20 -38.21
CA GLU A 307 21.83 21.56 -38.29
C GLU A 307 21.17 21.59 -36.90
N ASP A 308 19.93 22.05 -36.84
CA ASP A 308 19.12 22.11 -35.61
C ASP A 308 17.77 21.44 -35.84
N ALA A 309 17.35 20.61 -34.89
CA ALA A 309 16.06 19.93 -34.95
C ALA A 309 15.42 19.83 -33.57
N ARG A 310 14.10 19.95 -33.53
CA ARG A 310 13.28 19.66 -32.36
C ARG A 310 12.16 18.72 -32.79
N PHE A 311 12.02 17.62 -32.06
CA PHE A 311 10.91 16.69 -32.20
C PHE A 311 10.11 16.70 -30.92
N GLU A 312 8.85 17.09 -31.03
CA GLU A 312 7.90 17.19 -29.92
C GLU A 312 6.88 16.05 -29.98
N TYR A 313 6.57 15.47 -28.83
CA TYR A 313 5.60 14.39 -28.69
C TYR A 313 4.65 14.68 -27.53
N PHE A 314 3.34 14.59 -27.78
CA PHE A 314 2.34 14.54 -26.72
C PHE A 314 2.34 13.17 -26.09
N ILE A 315 2.53 13.12 -24.79
CA ILE A 315 2.53 11.90 -24.00
C ILE A 315 1.20 11.78 -23.27
N SER A 316 0.52 10.67 -23.49
CA SER A 316 -0.71 10.31 -22.78
C SER A 316 -0.58 8.94 -22.14
N LEU A 317 -1.41 8.70 -21.13
CA LEU A 317 -1.62 7.37 -20.55
C LEU A 317 -2.94 6.83 -21.10
N GLU A 318 -2.95 5.56 -21.50
CA GLU A 318 -4.15 4.82 -21.90
C GLU A 318 -4.34 3.60 -20.98
N PHE A 319 -5.60 3.25 -20.71
CA PHE A 319 -5.97 2.22 -19.73
C PHE A 319 -6.61 0.99 -20.37
N PHE A 320 -6.19 -0.19 -19.89
CA PHE A 320 -6.60 -1.50 -20.43
C PHE A 320 -6.90 -2.49 -19.31
N SER A 321 -7.73 -3.50 -19.60
CA SER A 321 -8.00 -4.61 -18.67
C SER A 321 -7.02 -5.77 -18.79
N ASP A 322 -6.12 -5.75 -19.79
CA ASP A 322 -5.20 -6.86 -20.07
C ASP A 322 -3.77 -6.41 -20.36
N ALA A 323 -2.81 -7.27 -20.01
CA ALA A 323 -1.38 -7.04 -20.19
C ALA A 323 -0.94 -6.89 -21.66
N GLY A 324 -1.75 -7.36 -22.60
CA GLY A 324 -1.48 -7.19 -24.02
C GLY A 324 -1.96 -5.84 -24.56
N PHE A 325 -2.60 -5.02 -23.73
CA PHE A 325 -3.20 -3.74 -24.11
C PHE A 325 -4.20 -3.88 -25.26
N ASN A 326 -5.00 -4.94 -25.25
CA ASN A 326 -5.95 -5.23 -26.33
C ASN A 326 -7.35 -4.69 -26.05
N THR A 327 -7.71 -4.57 -24.78
CA THR A 327 -9.07 -4.21 -24.34
C THR A 327 -9.02 -2.90 -23.55
N PRO A 328 -9.28 -1.76 -24.21
CA PRO A 328 -9.34 -0.46 -23.54
C PRO A 328 -10.47 -0.45 -22.51
N ILE A 329 -10.25 0.27 -21.41
CA ILE A 329 -11.26 0.46 -20.36
C ILE A 329 -11.42 1.93 -20.00
N TYR A 330 -12.59 2.24 -19.46
CA TYR A 330 -12.80 3.47 -18.70
C TYR A 330 -12.56 3.15 -17.22
N LEU A 331 -11.81 4.01 -16.53
CA LEU A 331 -11.57 3.85 -15.10
C LEU A 331 -12.90 3.90 -14.35
N VAL A 332 -13.17 2.90 -13.51
CA VAL A 332 -14.36 2.88 -12.65
C VAL A 332 -14.13 3.67 -11.37
N ASN A 333 -12.90 3.65 -10.86
CA ASN A 333 -12.47 4.39 -9.69
C ASN A 333 -11.27 5.29 -10.05
N PRO A 334 -11.05 6.40 -9.31
CA PRO A 334 -9.83 7.18 -9.47
C PRO A 334 -8.58 6.32 -9.24
N VAL A 335 -7.54 6.52 -10.04
CA VAL A 335 -6.26 5.79 -9.89
C VAL A 335 -5.12 6.78 -9.80
N LYS A 336 -4.25 6.59 -8.80
CA LYS A 336 -3.03 7.38 -8.63
C LYS A 336 -1.88 6.73 -9.39
N ILE A 337 -1.44 7.35 -10.47
CA ILE A 337 -0.32 6.90 -11.30
C ILE A 337 0.96 7.63 -10.91
N LYS A 338 2.02 6.87 -10.62
CA LYS A 338 3.36 7.39 -10.38
C LYS A 338 4.19 7.32 -11.66
N TYR A 339 4.98 8.36 -11.91
CA TYR A 339 5.86 8.45 -13.06
C TYR A 339 7.16 9.18 -12.69
N VAL A 340 8.18 9.05 -13.52
CA VAL A 340 9.39 9.86 -13.50
C VAL A 340 9.41 10.69 -14.77
N ASN A 341 9.50 12.01 -14.60
CA ASN A 341 9.86 12.91 -15.69
C ASN A 341 11.39 13.04 -15.72
N ASN A 342 12.02 12.44 -16.74
CA ASN A 342 13.45 12.45 -16.94
C ASN A 342 13.82 13.59 -17.89
N PHE A 343 14.85 14.34 -17.52
CA PHE A 343 15.40 15.42 -18.32
C PHE A 343 16.91 15.23 -18.46
N GLY A 344 17.43 15.49 -19.65
CA GLY A 344 18.84 15.42 -20.01
C GLY A 344 19.33 16.78 -20.50
N SER A 345 20.45 17.23 -19.95
CA SER A 345 21.15 18.44 -20.38
C SER A 345 22.65 18.19 -20.50
N LEU A 346 23.37 19.09 -21.17
CA LEU A 346 24.85 19.08 -21.20
C LEU A 346 25.49 19.16 -19.80
N GLN A 347 24.76 19.66 -18.80
CA GLN A 347 25.25 19.78 -17.42
C GLN A 347 24.89 18.58 -16.54
N GLY A 348 24.15 17.61 -17.06
CA GLY A 348 23.77 16.38 -16.36
C GLY A 348 22.36 15.89 -16.70
N ASN A 349 22.12 14.62 -16.36
CA ASN A 349 20.80 13.99 -16.42
C ASN A 349 20.16 14.02 -15.02
N GLY A 350 18.85 14.22 -14.99
CA GLY A 350 18.06 14.15 -13.77
C GLY A 350 16.67 13.58 -14.02
N GLY A 351 15.94 13.32 -12.94
CA GLY A 351 14.56 12.91 -13.01
C GLY A 351 13.83 13.34 -11.75
N TYR A 352 12.61 13.86 -11.93
CA TYR A 352 11.72 14.18 -10.81
C TYR A 352 10.57 13.18 -10.78
N PRO A 353 10.31 12.53 -9.64
CA PRO A 353 9.12 11.74 -9.48
C PRO A 353 7.89 12.65 -9.53
N GLY A 354 6.83 12.19 -10.18
CA GLY A 354 5.54 12.84 -10.26
C GLY A 354 4.42 11.85 -9.92
N GLU A 355 3.29 12.40 -9.47
CA GLU A 355 2.07 11.65 -9.22
C GLU A 355 0.90 12.34 -9.91
N LEU A 356 0.04 11.55 -10.55
CA LEU A 356 -1.18 12.01 -11.20
C LEU A 356 -2.36 11.20 -10.68
N VAL A 357 -3.37 11.87 -10.14
CA VAL A 357 -4.65 11.22 -9.80
C VAL A 357 -5.56 11.33 -11.02
N VAL A 358 -5.81 10.20 -11.68
CA VAL A 358 -6.69 10.12 -12.84
C VAL A 358 -8.12 9.84 -12.37
N PRO A 359 -9.09 10.72 -12.65
CA PRO A 359 -10.47 10.51 -12.21
C PRO A 359 -11.13 9.31 -12.90
N ALA A 360 -12.15 8.75 -12.25
CA ALA A 360 -13.05 7.79 -12.88
C ALA A 360 -13.69 8.38 -14.16
N GLY A 361 -14.08 7.51 -15.09
CA GLY A 361 -14.67 7.87 -16.38
C GLY A 361 -13.68 8.28 -17.47
N ASN A 362 -12.37 8.22 -17.21
CA ASN A 362 -11.34 8.46 -18.23
C ASN A 362 -10.84 7.15 -18.82
N HIS A 363 -10.65 7.08 -20.14
CA HIS A 363 -9.95 5.98 -20.83
C HIS A 363 -8.51 6.36 -21.20
N SER A 364 -8.21 7.66 -21.20
CA SER A 364 -6.88 8.21 -21.42
C SER A 364 -6.71 9.53 -20.66
N VAL A 365 -5.47 9.92 -20.39
CA VAL A 365 -5.15 11.23 -19.81
C VAL A 365 -3.83 11.76 -20.37
N TYR A 366 -3.79 13.05 -20.70
CA TYR A 366 -2.57 13.71 -21.13
C TYR A 366 -1.62 13.88 -19.94
N LEU A 367 -0.39 13.39 -20.09
CA LEU A 367 0.64 13.42 -19.06
C LEU A 367 1.59 14.62 -19.22
N GLY A 368 1.86 15.02 -20.45
CA GLY A 368 2.77 16.12 -20.75
C GLY A 368 3.40 16.01 -22.13
N THR A 369 4.40 16.84 -22.39
CA THR A 369 5.12 16.87 -23.66
C THR A 369 6.54 16.35 -23.47
N ALA A 370 6.93 15.37 -24.30
CA ALA A 370 8.31 14.93 -24.43
C ALA A 370 8.97 15.60 -25.62
N LEU A 371 10.27 15.89 -25.50
CA LEU A 371 10.99 16.72 -26.45
C LEU A 371 12.39 16.16 -26.65
N THR A 372 12.75 15.95 -27.91
CA THR A 372 14.11 15.60 -28.32
C THR A 372 14.67 16.72 -29.17
N GLU A 373 15.80 17.28 -28.75
CA GLU A 373 16.47 18.36 -29.44
C GLU A 373 17.86 17.93 -29.89
N TYR A 374 18.22 18.42 -31.06
CA TYR A 374 19.47 18.14 -31.75
C TYR A 374 20.03 19.46 -32.24
N SER A 375 21.32 19.66 -32.01
CA SER A 375 22.07 20.77 -32.61
C SER A 375 23.45 20.29 -33.01
N SER A 376 23.91 20.69 -34.19
CA SER A 376 25.27 20.47 -34.64
C SER A 376 25.93 21.77 -35.07
N GLU A 377 27.21 21.90 -34.72
CA GLU A 377 28.04 23.04 -35.11
C GLU A 377 29.34 22.50 -35.71
N TYR A 378 29.59 22.77 -37.00
CA TYR A 378 30.76 22.27 -37.74
C TYR A 378 30.95 20.74 -37.68
N GLY A 379 29.85 19.99 -37.65
CA GLY A 379 29.88 18.52 -37.56
C GLY A 379 30.10 17.96 -36.14
N ASN A 380 30.17 18.81 -35.12
CA ASN A 380 30.09 18.37 -33.72
C ASN A 380 28.62 18.33 -33.29
N TYR A 381 28.15 17.14 -32.92
CA TYR A 381 26.76 16.91 -32.54
C TYR A 381 26.56 17.05 -31.04
N SER A 382 25.58 17.85 -30.64
CA SER A 382 25.07 17.94 -29.26
C SER A 382 23.65 17.38 -29.23
N TYR A 383 23.46 16.33 -28.43
CA TYR A 383 22.16 15.70 -28.22
C TYR A 383 21.57 16.18 -26.89
N TYR A 384 20.35 16.69 -26.94
CA TYR A 384 19.62 17.18 -25.77
C TYR A 384 18.32 16.39 -25.65
N ASN A 385 18.30 15.36 -24.82
CA ASN A 385 17.03 14.72 -24.47
C ASN A 385 16.35 15.56 -23.41
N SER A 386 15.65 16.62 -23.82
CA SER A 386 15.19 17.62 -22.87
C SER A 386 14.16 17.07 -21.88
N ASN A 387 13.20 16.23 -22.31
CA ASN A 387 12.21 15.60 -21.42
C ASN A 387 11.68 14.26 -21.95
N SER A 388 11.48 13.28 -21.05
CA SER A 388 10.83 11.98 -21.33
C SER A 388 10.12 11.45 -20.08
N PHE A 389 9.15 10.56 -20.25
CA PHE A 389 8.35 10.03 -19.16
C PHE A 389 8.54 8.52 -19.04
N ALA A 390 8.66 8.03 -17.81
CA ALA A 390 8.65 6.61 -17.50
C ALA A 390 7.67 6.35 -16.36
N LEU A 391 6.86 5.30 -16.47
CA LEU A 391 5.98 4.90 -15.37
C LEU A 391 6.80 4.26 -14.23
N SER A 392 6.31 4.41 -13.00
CA SER A 392 6.91 3.86 -11.79
C SER A 392 5.94 2.92 -11.09
N GLU A 393 6.45 1.99 -10.28
CA GLU A 393 5.62 1.06 -9.51
C GLU A 393 4.64 1.80 -8.57
N GLY A 394 3.43 1.26 -8.46
CA GLY A 394 2.38 1.74 -7.58
C GLY A 394 1.26 0.72 -7.40
N VAL A 395 0.26 1.06 -6.58
CA VAL A 395 -0.89 0.18 -6.28
C VAL A 395 -1.96 0.29 -7.37
N GLY A 396 -2.55 -0.83 -7.74
CA GLY A 396 -3.75 -0.88 -8.57
C GLY A 396 -3.50 -0.75 -10.07
N TYR A 397 -2.24 -0.65 -10.52
CA TYR A 397 -1.89 -0.68 -11.93
C TYR A 397 -0.59 -1.43 -12.24
N LYS A 398 -0.44 -1.83 -13.50
CA LYS A 398 0.77 -2.40 -14.12
C LYS A 398 1.02 -1.70 -15.45
N TYR A 399 2.25 -1.69 -15.94
CA TYR A 399 2.63 -0.99 -17.18
C TYR A 399 3.72 -1.70 -17.96
#